data_AF-G0R4U2-F1
#
_entry.id   AF-G0R4U2-F1
#
_cell.length_a   1.000
_cell.length_b   1.000
_cell.length_c   1.000
_cell.angle_alpha   90.00
_cell.angle_beta   90.00
_cell.angle_gamma   90.00
#
_symmetry.space_group_name_H-M   'P 1'
#
loop_
_entity.id
_entity.type
_entity.pdbx_description
1 polymer ?
#
loop_
_entity_poly.entity_id
_entity_poly.type
_entity_poly.pdbx_seq_one_letter_code
_entity_poly.pdbx_strand_id
1 'polypeptide(L)'
;MSRKKLTDFEGVEITKSLKKNIVLERLELEGNELGPKTCIGLAELLKNNQSLRVLDLEGNNLTNQGKDVAGFEALCESIKENENLLCINFTNCCLNEKCGEFLLSLIYGNENLISLEIDQNVKINIEQVRKIQDKIQANKKIYDEERLREFCERKLRSHEEEMQNIQHIEHESRKMINENINVRIEALRQEKEEKWQKEMQEDQVSKRYSF
;
A
#
# COMPACT_ATOMS: atom_id res chain seq x y z
N MET A 1 -13.49 -20.48 2.74
CA MET A 1 -14.49 -21.53 3.08
C MET A 1 -14.82 -22.34 1.84
N SER A 2 -13.77 -22.90 1.24
CA SER A 2 -13.83 -23.37 -0.13
C SER A 2 -14.25 -24.82 -0.20
N ARG A 3 -15.06 -25.17 -1.21
CA ARG A 3 -15.52 -26.55 -1.46
C ARG A 3 -16.20 -27.17 -0.23
N LYS A 4 -17.04 -26.37 0.44
CA LYS A 4 -17.80 -26.79 1.64
C LYS A 4 -19.28 -27.08 1.35
N LYS A 5 -19.69 -27.01 0.07
CA LYS A 5 -21.09 -27.13 -0.36
C LYS A 5 -22.00 -26.11 0.33
N LEU A 6 -21.46 -24.90 0.55
CA LEU A 6 -22.26 -23.81 1.10
C LEU A 6 -23.37 -23.47 0.11
N THR A 7 -24.59 -23.49 0.62
CA THR A 7 -25.78 -23.13 -0.13
C THR A 7 -25.90 -21.61 -0.26
N ASP A 8 -26.72 -21.15 -1.21
CA ASP A 8 -27.02 -19.73 -1.38
C ASP A 8 -27.61 -19.08 -0.10
N PHE A 9 -28.27 -19.85 0.77
CA PHE A 9 -28.73 -19.36 2.08
C PHE A 9 -27.56 -19.11 3.05
N GLU A 10 -26.64 -20.06 3.16
CA GLU A 10 -25.46 -19.93 4.03
C GLU A 10 -24.53 -18.82 3.54
N GLY A 11 -24.41 -18.63 2.22
CA GLY A 11 -23.71 -17.50 1.63
C GLY A 11 -24.26 -16.15 2.10
N VAL A 12 -25.60 -16.00 2.12
CA VAL A 12 -26.23 -14.80 2.65
C VAL A 12 -25.90 -14.59 4.14
N GLU A 13 -25.93 -15.64 4.97
CA GLU A 13 -25.57 -15.51 6.39
C GLU A 13 -24.10 -15.12 6.58
N ILE A 14 -23.19 -15.64 5.75
CA ILE A 14 -21.77 -15.23 5.75
C ILE A 14 -21.67 -13.73 5.44
N THR A 15 -22.31 -13.24 4.37
CA THR A 15 -22.26 -11.82 4.01
C THR A 15 -22.79 -10.91 5.13
N LYS A 16 -23.88 -11.31 5.82
CA LYS A 16 -24.41 -10.58 6.98
C LYS A 16 -23.40 -10.52 8.12
N SER A 17 -22.73 -11.63 8.44
CA SER A 17 -21.73 -11.69 9.50
C SER A 17 -20.50 -10.81 9.22
N LEU A 18 -20.16 -10.66 7.93
CA LEU A 18 -19.01 -9.88 7.48
C LEU A 18 -19.30 -8.40 7.23
N LYS A 19 -20.56 -7.96 7.29
CA LYS A 19 -20.97 -6.57 6.96
C LYS A 19 -20.28 -5.50 7.83
N LYS A 20 -19.89 -5.83 9.06
CA LYS A 20 -19.15 -4.95 9.98
C LYS A 20 -17.67 -5.28 10.10
N ASN A 21 -17.18 -6.26 9.33
CA ASN A 21 -15.78 -6.64 9.38
C ASN A 21 -14.94 -5.60 8.64
N ILE A 22 -13.99 -4.99 9.34
CA ILE A 22 -13.08 -3.96 8.81
C ILE A 22 -11.62 -4.43 8.71
N VAL A 23 -11.38 -5.73 8.91
CA VAL A 23 -10.03 -6.32 8.97
C VAL A 23 -9.83 -7.36 7.87
N LEU A 24 -10.88 -8.07 7.47
CA LEU A 24 -10.77 -9.13 6.48
C LEU A 24 -10.42 -8.53 5.11
N GLU A 25 -9.25 -8.92 4.60
CA GLU A 25 -8.74 -8.49 3.30
C GLU A 25 -9.01 -9.51 2.18
N ARG A 26 -9.23 -10.78 2.53
CA ARG A 26 -9.44 -11.86 1.56
C ARG A 26 -10.64 -12.71 1.93
N LEU A 27 -11.56 -12.89 1.00
CA LEU A 27 -12.73 -13.74 1.15
C LEU A 27 -12.75 -14.80 0.04
N GLU A 28 -12.45 -16.04 0.42
CA GLU A 28 -12.36 -17.21 -0.45
C GLU A 28 -13.61 -18.08 -0.28
N LEU A 29 -14.46 -18.14 -1.30
CA LEU A 29 -15.74 -18.87 -1.30
C LEU A 29 -15.87 -19.81 -2.50
N GLU A 30 -14.76 -20.20 -3.11
CA GLU A 30 -14.70 -21.00 -4.32
C GLU A 30 -15.22 -22.44 -4.14
N GLY A 31 -15.82 -22.97 -5.20
CA GLY A 31 -16.34 -24.33 -5.30
C GLY A 31 -17.53 -24.62 -4.38
N ASN A 32 -18.40 -23.64 -4.14
CA ASN A 32 -19.62 -23.80 -3.35
C ASN A 32 -20.88 -23.73 -4.25
N GLU A 33 -22.07 -23.75 -3.64
CA GLU A 33 -23.37 -23.68 -4.32
C GLU A 33 -24.02 -22.30 -4.11
N LEU A 34 -23.19 -21.24 -4.11
CA LEU A 34 -23.66 -19.86 -3.97
C LEU A 34 -24.41 -19.42 -5.22
N GLY A 35 -25.38 -18.53 -5.03
CA GLY A 35 -26.29 -18.10 -6.09
C GLY A 35 -26.61 -16.60 -6.05
N PRO A 36 -27.69 -16.20 -6.75
CA PRO A 36 -28.05 -14.79 -6.89
C PRO A 36 -28.28 -14.07 -5.56
N LYS A 37 -28.80 -14.74 -4.52
CA LYS A 37 -29.04 -14.09 -3.23
C LYS A 37 -27.74 -13.76 -2.52
N THR A 38 -26.76 -14.65 -2.59
CA THR A 38 -25.42 -14.38 -2.06
C THR A 38 -24.78 -13.21 -2.78
N CYS A 39 -24.96 -13.09 -4.11
CA CYS A 39 -24.49 -11.92 -4.86
C CYS A 39 -25.08 -10.61 -4.33
N ILE A 40 -26.38 -10.57 -4.01
CA ILE A 40 -27.03 -9.39 -3.39
C ILE A 40 -26.40 -9.09 -2.02
N GLY A 41 -26.19 -10.12 -1.19
CA GLY A 41 -25.53 -9.96 0.11
C GLY A 41 -24.11 -9.42 0.00
N LEU A 42 -23.34 -9.91 -0.98
CA LEU A 42 -22.00 -9.41 -1.29
C LEU A 42 -22.03 -7.97 -1.81
N ALA A 43 -23.00 -7.60 -2.64
CA ALA A 43 -23.20 -6.23 -3.08
C ALA A 43 -23.44 -5.29 -1.89
N GLU A 44 -24.32 -5.66 -0.95
CA GLU A 44 -24.54 -4.85 0.25
C GLU A 44 -23.30 -4.75 1.15
N LEU A 45 -22.52 -5.83 1.24
CA LEU A 45 -21.27 -5.86 1.99
C LEU A 45 -20.25 -4.89 1.38
N LEU A 46 -20.06 -4.97 0.06
CA LEU A 46 -19.02 -4.21 -0.65
C LEU A 46 -19.29 -2.70 -0.69
N LYS A 47 -20.55 -2.25 -0.63
CA LYS A 47 -20.86 -0.80 -0.58
C LYS A 47 -20.19 -0.05 0.58
N ASN A 48 -19.96 -0.72 1.70
CA ASN A 48 -19.38 -0.09 2.89
C ASN A 48 -18.08 -0.76 3.36
N ASN A 49 -17.68 -1.87 2.75
CA ASN A 49 -16.47 -2.57 3.14
C ASN A 49 -15.24 -1.92 2.51
N GLN A 50 -14.33 -1.44 3.35
CA GLN A 50 -13.08 -0.79 2.96
C GLN A 50 -11.84 -1.66 3.15
N SER A 51 -11.98 -2.86 3.74
CA SER A 51 -10.86 -3.74 4.05
C SER A 51 -10.64 -4.81 2.98
N LEU A 52 -11.71 -5.29 2.35
CA LEU A 52 -11.65 -6.42 1.42
C LEU A 52 -10.92 -6.01 0.14
N ARG A 53 -9.85 -6.74 -0.16
CA ARG A 53 -8.99 -6.58 -1.34
C ARG A 53 -9.22 -7.69 -2.36
N VAL A 54 -9.54 -8.90 -1.90
CA VAL A 54 -9.66 -10.09 -2.75
C VAL A 54 -10.98 -10.81 -2.46
N LEU A 55 -11.74 -11.10 -3.52
CA LEU A 55 -12.95 -11.91 -3.46
C LEU A 55 -12.88 -13.05 -4.47
N ASP A 56 -12.87 -14.29 -3.99
CA ASP A 56 -12.92 -15.47 -4.84
C ASP A 56 -14.28 -16.16 -4.78
N LEU A 57 -14.97 -16.21 -5.93
CA LEU A 57 -16.25 -16.88 -6.11
C LEU A 57 -16.18 -17.99 -7.16
N GLU A 58 -15.00 -18.45 -7.55
CA GLU A 58 -14.85 -19.46 -8.60
C GLU A 58 -15.75 -20.68 -8.39
N GLY A 59 -16.33 -21.21 -9.46
CA GLY A 59 -17.07 -22.47 -9.42
C GLY A 59 -18.37 -22.41 -8.62
N ASN A 60 -19.00 -21.24 -8.52
CA ASN A 60 -20.32 -21.05 -7.91
C ASN A 60 -21.42 -20.82 -8.96
N ASN A 61 -22.69 -21.04 -8.63
CA ASN A 61 -23.80 -20.83 -9.56
C ASN A 61 -24.46 -19.45 -9.41
N LEU A 62 -23.67 -18.38 -9.57
CA LEU A 62 -24.03 -17.00 -9.21
C LEU A 62 -25.29 -16.44 -9.92
N THR A 63 -25.70 -17.06 -11.02
CA THR A 63 -26.78 -16.57 -11.90
C THR A 63 -27.95 -17.55 -12.02
N ASN A 64 -28.03 -18.58 -11.16
CA ASN A 64 -28.99 -19.67 -11.28
C ASN A 64 -29.01 -20.27 -12.71
N GLN A 65 -27.84 -20.68 -13.20
CA GLN A 65 -27.59 -21.20 -14.55
C GLN A 65 -27.89 -20.18 -15.67
N GLY A 66 -27.73 -18.90 -15.38
CA GLY A 66 -28.01 -17.78 -16.29
C GLY A 66 -29.47 -17.37 -16.37
N LYS A 67 -30.35 -17.91 -15.50
CA LYS A 67 -31.79 -17.56 -15.47
C LYS A 67 -32.08 -16.32 -14.63
N ASP A 68 -31.27 -16.07 -13.60
CA ASP A 68 -31.41 -14.93 -12.71
C ASP A 68 -30.08 -14.21 -12.57
N VAL A 69 -29.94 -13.09 -13.28
CA VAL A 69 -28.71 -12.29 -13.30
C VAL A 69 -28.79 -11.06 -12.38
N ALA A 70 -29.93 -10.80 -11.74
CA ALA A 70 -30.16 -9.56 -11.00
C ALA A 70 -29.22 -9.42 -9.81
N GLY A 71 -28.95 -10.53 -9.11
CA GLY A 71 -27.97 -10.54 -8.02
C GLY A 71 -26.55 -10.24 -8.50
N PHE A 72 -26.17 -10.79 -9.66
CA PHE A 72 -24.85 -10.55 -10.25
C PHE A 72 -24.71 -9.11 -10.76
N GLU A 73 -25.75 -8.54 -11.36
CA GLU A 73 -25.80 -7.12 -11.74
C GLU A 73 -25.59 -6.20 -10.53
N ALA A 74 -26.31 -6.45 -9.43
CA ALA A 74 -26.14 -5.68 -8.20
C ALA A 74 -24.71 -5.79 -7.63
N LEU A 75 -24.11 -6.97 -7.71
CA LEU A 75 -22.71 -7.19 -7.33
C LEU A 75 -21.77 -6.36 -8.21
N CYS A 76 -21.98 -6.36 -9.53
CA CYS A 76 -21.15 -5.57 -10.45
C CYS A 76 -21.23 -4.07 -10.19
N GLU A 77 -22.44 -3.52 -10.00
CA GLU A 77 -22.60 -2.09 -9.68
C GLU A 77 -21.98 -1.73 -8.33
N SER A 78 -22.05 -2.61 -7.34
CA SER A 78 -21.36 -2.37 -6.07
C SER A 78 -19.83 -2.42 -6.19
N ILE A 79 -19.29 -3.32 -7.01
CA ILE A 79 -17.84 -3.39 -7.24
C ILE A 79 -17.37 -2.16 -8.01
N LYS A 80 -18.17 -1.69 -8.96
CA LYS A 80 -17.88 -0.47 -9.73
C LYS A 80 -17.64 0.74 -8.84
N GLU A 81 -18.45 0.92 -7.80
CA GLU A 81 -18.30 1.99 -6.81
C GLU A 81 -17.25 1.69 -5.71
N ASN A 82 -16.77 0.44 -5.60
CA ASN A 82 -15.83 0.06 -4.56
C ASN A 82 -14.38 0.37 -4.96
N GLU A 83 -13.73 1.23 -4.19
CA GLU A 83 -12.34 1.67 -4.43
C GLU A 83 -11.27 0.75 -3.82
N ASN A 84 -11.69 -0.25 -3.06
CA ASN A 84 -10.85 -1.04 -2.18
C ASN A 84 -10.55 -2.44 -2.72
N LEU A 85 -11.48 -3.01 -3.49
CA LEU A 85 -11.36 -4.34 -4.06
C LEU A 85 -10.40 -4.31 -5.26
N LEU A 86 -9.39 -5.16 -5.23
CA LEU A 86 -8.31 -5.20 -6.23
C LEU A 86 -8.41 -6.43 -7.14
N CYS A 87 -8.84 -7.56 -6.59
CA CYS A 87 -8.90 -8.83 -7.30
C CYS A 87 -10.25 -9.51 -7.10
N ILE A 88 -10.82 -10.00 -8.19
CA ILE A 88 -12.04 -10.81 -8.15
C ILE A 88 -11.97 -11.99 -9.11
N ASN A 89 -12.48 -13.14 -8.66
CA ASN A 89 -12.53 -14.36 -9.45
C ASN A 89 -13.99 -14.81 -9.65
N PHE A 90 -14.44 -14.77 -10.90
CA PHE A 90 -15.73 -15.28 -11.36
C PHE A 90 -15.56 -16.46 -12.35
N THR A 91 -14.44 -17.17 -12.28
CA THR A 91 -14.18 -18.33 -13.13
C THR A 91 -15.24 -19.40 -12.90
N ASN A 92 -15.77 -19.97 -13.99
CA ASN A 92 -16.79 -21.03 -13.94
C ASN A 92 -18.02 -20.65 -13.07
N CYS A 93 -18.53 -19.43 -13.20
CA CYS A 93 -19.63 -18.91 -12.38
C CYS A 93 -21.03 -18.95 -13.05
N CYS A 94 -21.18 -19.76 -14.10
CA CYS A 94 -22.39 -19.84 -14.94
C CYS A 94 -22.82 -18.49 -15.55
N LEU A 95 -21.88 -17.60 -15.87
CA LEU A 95 -22.19 -16.29 -16.43
C LEU A 95 -22.67 -16.41 -17.90
N ASN A 96 -23.59 -15.53 -18.31
CA ASN A 96 -24.14 -15.47 -19.67
C ASN A 96 -23.75 -14.15 -20.37
N GLU A 97 -24.20 -13.96 -21.62
CA GLU A 97 -23.89 -12.76 -22.42
C GLU A 97 -24.29 -11.45 -21.74
N LYS A 98 -25.42 -11.41 -21.01
CA LYS A 98 -25.85 -10.23 -20.24
C LYS A 98 -24.89 -9.94 -19.08
N CYS A 99 -24.37 -10.98 -18.42
CA CYS A 99 -23.32 -10.80 -17.40
C CYS A 99 -22.05 -10.17 -17.99
N GLY A 100 -21.72 -10.47 -19.25
CA GLY A 100 -20.62 -9.83 -19.96
C GLY A 100 -20.80 -8.31 -20.09
N GLU A 101 -22.01 -7.83 -20.36
CA GLU A 101 -22.30 -6.38 -20.41
C GLU A 101 -22.16 -5.71 -19.02
N PHE A 102 -22.59 -6.38 -17.95
CA PHE A 102 -22.41 -5.87 -16.59
C PHE A 102 -20.92 -5.80 -16.20
N LEU A 103 -20.14 -6.81 -16.60
CA LEU A 103 -18.69 -6.81 -16.38
C LEU A 103 -18.00 -5.69 -17.17
N LEU A 104 -18.44 -5.38 -18.39
CA LEU A 104 -17.94 -4.23 -19.13
C LEU A 104 -18.28 -2.91 -18.41
N SER A 105 -19.52 -2.73 -17.97
CA SER A 105 -19.93 -1.54 -17.17
C SER A 105 -19.06 -1.38 -15.91
N LEU A 106 -18.78 -2.48 -15.21
CA LEU A 106 -17.91 -2.52 -14.04
C LEU A 106 -16.49 -2.08 -14.39
N ILE A 107 -15.87 -2.72 -15.37
CA ILE A 107 -14.45 -2.53 -15.71
C ILE A 107 -14.15 -1.16 -16.31
N TYR A 108 -15.08 -0.59 -17.05
CA TYR A 108 -14.94 0.79 -17.53
C TYR A 108 -15.32 1.84 -16.48
N GLY A 109 -16.04 1.46 -15.42
CA GLY A 109 -16.38 2.33 -14.31
C GLY A 109 -15.44 2.25 -13.10
N ASN A 110 -14.54 1.27 -13.04
CA ASN A 110 -13.62 1.05 -11.93
C ASN A 110 -12.16 1.07 -12.41
N GLU A 111 -11.35 1.95 -11.80
CA GLU A 111 -9.93 2.10 -12.12
C GLU A 111 -8.99 1.35 -11.16
N ASN A 112 -9.53 0.86 -10.03
CA ASN A 112 -8.76 0.24 -8.95
C ASN A 112 -8.65 -1.28 -9.11
N LEU A 113 -9.59 -1.91 -9.82
CA LEU A 113 -9.55 -3.35 -10.05
C LEU A 113 -8.41 -3.71 -11.00
N ILE A 114 -7.51 -4.57 -10.55
CA ILE A 114 -6.27 -4.97 -11.25
C ILE A 114 -6.28 -6.44 -11.69
N SER A 115 -7.22 -7.24 -11.22
CA SER A 115 -7.42 -8.63 -11.63
C SER A 115 -8.91 -8.97 -11.61
N LEU A 116 -9.39 -9.48 -12.74
CA LEU A 116 -10.74 -10.01 -12.92
C LEU A 116 -10.61 -11.31 -13.72
N GLU A 117 -10.78 -12.44 -13.05
CA GLU A 117 -10.75 -13.75 -13.69
C GLU A 117 -12.18 -14.16 -14.06
N ILE A 118 -12.42 -14.42 -15.35
CA ILE A 118 -13.75 -14.78 -15.88
C ILE A 118 -13.70 -16.04 -16.76
N ASP A 119 -12.65 -16.83 -16.61
CA ASP A 119 -12.42 -18.02 -17.42
C ASP A 119 -13.54 -19.05 -17.22
N GLN A 120 -13.66 -19.99 -18.17
CA GLN A 120 -14.67 -21.06 -18.12
C GLN A 120 -16.13 -20.57 -18.07
N ASN A 121 -16.40 -19.31 -18.46
CA ASN A 121 -17.75 -18.80 -18.71
C ASN A 121 -18.06 -18.82 -20.21
N VAL A 122 -18.35 -20.02 -20.74
CA VAL A 122 -18.51 -20.28 -22.19
C VAL A 122 -19.62 -19.49 -22.90
N LYS A 123 -20.52 -18.84 -22.16
CA LYS A 123 -21.63 -18.05 -22.70
C LYS A 123 -21.34 -16.55 -22.79
N ILE A 124 -20.16 -16.09 -22.35
CA ILE A 124 -19.71 -14.70 -22.54
C ILE A 124 -19.08 -14.57 -23.93
N ASN A 125 -19.31 -13.44 -24.60
CA ASN A 125 -18.75 -13.17 -25.91
C ASN A 125 -17.23 -12.92 -25.79
N ILE A 126 -16.44 -13.57 -26.66
CA ILE A 126 -14.97 -13.44 -26.70
C ILE A 126 -14.50 -11.98 -26.88
N GLU A 127 -15.26 -11.15 -27.60
CA GLU A 127 -14.94 -9.72 -27.75
C GLU A 127 -15.11 -8.95 -26.43
N GLN A 128 -16.12 -9.30 -25.62
CA GLN A 128 -16.29 -8.72 -24.28
C GLN A 128 -15.11 -9.12 -23.39
N VAL A 129 -14.71 -10.40 -23.41
CA VAL A 129 -13.55 -10.91 -22.64
C VAL A 129 -12.27 -10.16 -23.00
N ARG A 130 -12.00 -9.94 -24.30
CA ARG A 130 -10.81 -9.19 -24.75
C ARG A 130 -10.81 -7.76 -24.23
N LYS A 131 -11.92 -7.03 -24.37
CA LYS A 131 -12.03 -5.65 -23.85
C LYS A 131 -11.81 -5.58 -22.34
N ILE A 132 -12.36 -6.54 -21.60
CA ILE A 132 -12.17 -6.66 -20.15
C ILE A 132 -10.68 -6.87 -19.83
N GLN A 133 -10.02 -7.83 -20.51
CA GLN A 133 -8.61 -8.13 -20.31
C GLN A 133 -7.70 -6.93 -20.61
N ASP A 134 -7.94 -6.24 -21.73
CA ASP A 134 -7.16 -5.06 -22.13
C ASP A 134 -7.25 -3.94 -21.08
N LYS A 135 -8.47 -3.67 -20.57
CA LYS A 135 -8.68 -2.62 -19.55
C LYS A 135 -8.10 -3.01 -18.19
N ILE A 136 -8.24 -4.26 -17.76
CA ILE A 136 -7.60 -4.77 -16.53
C ILE A 136 -6.07 -4.66 -16.63
N GLN A 137 -5.49 -5.03 -17.77
CA GLN A 137 -4.05 -4.90 -17.98
C GLN A 137 -3.58 -3.44 -17.88
N ALA A 138 -4.38 -2.50 -18.41
CA ALA A 138 -4.09 -1.07 -18.28
C ALA A 138 -4.16 -0.60 -16.81
N ASN A 139 -5.20 -0.97 -16.05
CA ASN A 139 -5.32 -0.63 -14.64
C ASN A 139 -4.15 -1.20 -13.82
N LYS A 140 -3.81 -2.48 -14.04
CA LYS A 140 -2.68 -3.14 -13.37
C LYS A 140 -1.35 -2.44 -13.66
N LYS A 141 -1.11 -2.02 -14.91
CA LYS A 141 0.10 -1.28 -15.27
C LYS A 141 0.20 0.04 -14.50
N ILE A 142 -0.90 0.80 -14.41
CA ILE A 142 -0.94 2.07 -13.66
C ILE A 142 -0.62 1.81 -12.18
N TYR A 143 -1.25 0.80 -11.58
CA TYR A 143 -1.01 0.40 -10.20
C TYR A 143 0.46 0.02 -9.93
N ASP A 144 1.06 -0.81 -10.80
CA ASP A 144 2.45 -1.24 -10.67
C ASP A 144 3.42 -0.06 -10.81
N GLU A 145 3.14 0.89 -11.72
CA GLU A 145 3.93 2.11 -11.89
C GLU A 145 3.86 3.02 -10.66
N GLU A 146 2.68 3.19 -10.06
CA GLU A 146 2.50 3.98 -8.84
C GLU A 146 3.27 3.35 -7.66
N ARG A 147 3.14 2.03 -7.47
CA ARG A 147 3.88 1.30 -6.42
C ARG A 147 5.39 1.41 -6.59
N LEU A 148 5.89 1.37 -7.81
CA LEU A 148 7.31 1.57 -8.08
C LEU A 148 7.76 3.00 -7.76
N ARG A 149 6.95 4.01 -8.08
CA ARG A 149 7.24 5.41 -7.74
C ARG A 149 7.32 5.60 -6.22
N GLU A 150 6.31 5.11 -5.48
CA GLU A 150 6.31 5.19 -4.01
C GLU A 150 7.55 4.54 -3.39
N PHE A 151 7.96 3.37 -3.91
CA PHE A 151 9.16 2.67 -3.47
C PHE A 151 10.42 3.51 -3.70
N CYS A 152 10.58 4.07 -4.91
CA CYS A 152 11.71 4.92 -5.26
C CYS A 152 11.78 6.18 -4.39
N GLU A 153 10.64 6.83 -4.13
CA GLU A 153 10.56 8.02 -3.27
C GLU A 153 10.93 7.72 -1.81
N ARG A 154 10.51 6.57 -1.28
CA ARG A 154 10.91 6.14 0.08
C ARG A 154 12.41 5.91 0.18
N LYS A 155 12.99 5.27 -0.84
CA LYS A 155 14.43 5.02 -0.90
C LYS A 155 15.23 6.33 -1.01
N LEU A 156 14.74 7.27 -1.83
CA LEU A 156 15.35 8.60 -1.96
C LEU A 156 15.33 9.36 -0.62
N ARG A 157 14.16 9.43 0.04
CA ARG A 157 14.04 10.08 1.36
C ARG A 157 14.97 9.47 2.40
N SER A 158 15.04 8.14 2.49
CA SER A 158 15.95 7.46 3.41
C SER A 158 17.41 7.86 3.16
N HIS A 159 17.83 7.97 1.90
CA HIS A 159 19.19 8.37 1.56
C HIS A 159 19.47 9.85 1.88
N GLU A 160 18.50 10.73 1.60
CA GLU A 160 18.60 12.15 1.95
C GLU A 160 18.72 12.37 3.47
N GLU A 161 17.95 11.62 4.27
CA GLU A 161 18.02 11.64 5.74
C GLU A 161 19.40 11.17 6.24
N GLU A 162 19.96 10.11 5.67
CA GLU A 162 21.32 9.65 6.00
C GLU A 162 22.38 10.72 5.70
N MET A 163 22.29 11.37 4.53
CA MET A 163 23.24 12.42 4.13
C MET A 163 23.14 13.66 5.04
N GLN A 164 21.93 14.05 5.44
CA GLN A 164 21.73 15.14 6.39
C GLN A 164 22.34 14.80 7.76
N ASN A 165 22.18 13.55 8.23
CA ASN A 165 22.79 13.10 9.48
C ASN A 165 24.32 13.14 9.43
N ILE A 166 24.93 12.69 8.33
CA ILE A 166 26.40 12.75 8.14
C ILE A 166 26.87 14.20 8.16
N GLN A 167 26.21 15.08 7.40
CA GLN A 167 26.56 16.51 7.37
C GLN A 167 26.45 17.16 8.75
N HIS A 168 25.42 16.79 9.51
CA HIS A 168 25.25 17.27 10.88
C HIS A 168 26.40 16.82 11.78
N ILE A 169 26.75 15.52 11.77
CA ILE A 169 27.88 14.97 12.54
C ILE A 169 29.19 15.63 12.15
N GLU A 170 29.44 15.85 10.85
CA GLU A 170 30.64 16.55 10.38
C GLU A 170 30.70 18.00 10.88
N HIS A 171 29.57 18.71 10.84
CA HIS A 171 29.48 20.09 11.32
C HIS A 171 29.76 20.16 12.83
N GLU A 172 29.14 19.31 13.63
CA GLU A 172 29.37 19.24 15.07
C GLU A 172 30.81 18.85 15.41
N SER A 173 31.37 17.87 14.68
CA SER A 173 32.76 17.44 14.86
C SER A 173 33.74 18.59 14.57
N ARG A 174 33.54 19.33 13.46
CA ARG A 174 34.36 20.51 13.12
C ARG A 174 34.24 21.59 14.19
N LYS A 175 33.04 21.85 14.69
CA LYS A 175 32.80 22.83 15.76
C LYS A 175 33.55 22.44 17.04
N MET A 176 33.42 21.19 17.49
CA MET A 176 34.15 20.68 18.66
C MET A 176 35.67 20.73 18.48
N ILE A 177 36.19 20.38 17.29
CA ILE A 177 37.62 20.48 17.00
C ILE A 177 38.10 21.93 17.10
N ASN A 178 37.37 22.88 16.51
CA ASN A 178 37.71 24.30 16.56
C ASN A 178 37.66 24.85 17.99
N GLU A 179 36.64 24.47 18.77
CA GLU A 179 36.54 24.84 20.19
C GLU A 179 37.72 24.29 21.00
N ASN A 180 38.07 23.01 20.84
CA ASN A 180 39.22 22.40 21.50
C ASN A 180 40.55 23.07 21.11
N ILE A 181 40.74 23.39 19.82
CA ILE A 181 41.91 24.13 19.33
C ILE A 181 41.98 25.52 19.97
N ASN A 182 40.87 26.25 20.02
CA ASN A 182 40.81 27.58 20.63
C ASN A 182 41.16 27.55 22.12
N VAL A 183 40.57 26.62 22.88
CA VAL A 183 40.90 26.42 24.31
C VAL A 183 42.38 26.14 24.50
N ARG A 184 42.98 25.30 23.64
CA ARG A 184 44.42 24.99 23.72
C ARG A 184 45.29 26.19 23.37
N ILE A 185 44.91 27.00 22.38
CA ILE A 185 45.61 28.24 22.01
C ILE A 185 45.56 29.24 23.16
N GLU A 186 44.41 29.41 23.81
CA GLU A 186 44.24 30.31 24.96
C GLU A 186 45.11 29.89 26.15
N ALA A 187 45.13 28.59 26.47
CA ALA A 187 46.00 28.05 27.51
C ALA A 187 47.50 28.33 27.24
N LEU A 188 47.95 28.11 26.00
CA LEU A 188 49.34 28.40 25.61
C LEU A 188 49.68 29.90 25.67
N ARG A 189 48.71 30.78 25.38
CA ARG A 189 48.90 32.23 25.53
C ARG A 189 49.05 32.60 27.00
N GLN A 190 48.23 32.04 27.88
CA GLN A 190 48.33 32.26 29.33
C GLN A 190 49.67 31.75 29.87
N GLU A 191 50.09 30.52 29.54
CA GLU A 191 51.38 29.97 29.96
C GLU A 191 52.57 30.85 29.52
N LYS A 192 52.55 31.37 28.29
CA LYS A 192 53.60 32.30 27.81
C LYS A 192 53.59 33.63 28.54
N GLU A 193 52.42 34.20 28.81
CA GLU A 193 52.28 35.45 29.55
C GLU A 193 52.80 35.28 30.98
N GLU A 194 52.39 34.22 31.68
CA GLU A 194 52.87 33.91 33.04
C GLU A 194 54.39 33.74 33.08
N LYS A 195 54.95 33.05 32.08
CA LYS A 195 56.41 32.87 31.97
C LYS A 195 57.12 34.20 31.75
N TRP A 196 56.63 35.05 30.85
CA TRP A 196 57.20 36.37 30.59
C TRP A 196 57.12 37.29 31.83
N GLN A 197 56.01 37.25 32.56
CA GLN A 197 55.84 37.99 33.82
C GLN A 197 56.86 37.55 34.88
N LYS A 198 57.13 36.24 35.00
CA LYS A 198 58.16 35.71 35.91
C LYS A 198 59.57 36.18 35.50
N GLU A 199 59.92 36.06 34.22
CA GLU A 199 61.22 36.51 33.69
C GLU A 199 61.43 38.02 33.94
N MET A 200 60.40 38.85 33.71
CA MET A 200 60.45 40.29 33.99
C MET A 200 60.65 40.61 35.48
N GLN A 201 60.03 39.84 36.38
CA GLN A 201 60.23 40.00 37.82
C GLN A 201 61.66 39.61 38.23
N GLU A 202 62.19 38.51 37.71
CA GLU A 202 63.56 38.06 37.96
C GLU A 202 64.60 39.08 37.46
N ASP A 203 64.41 39.65 36.27
CA ASP A 203 65.27 40.70 35.71
C ASP A 203 65.25 41.99 36.55
N GLN A 204 64.08 42.39 37.08
CA GLN A 204 63.97 43.54 38.00
C GLN A 204 64.68 43.29 39.33
N VAL A 205 64.63 42.05 39.83
CA VAL A 205 65.32 41.62 41.04
C VAL A 205 66.83 41.61 40.80
N SER A 206 67.33 41.03 39.71
CA SER A 206 68.76 40.94 39.40
C SER A 206 69.42 42.32 39.20
N LYS A 207 68.69 43.28 38.58
CA LYS A 207 69.13 44.68 38.47
C LYS A 207 69.20 45.41 39.82
N ARG A 208 68.45 44.96 40.83
CA ARG A 208 68.49 45.50 42.20
C ARG A 208 69.71 45.02 43.01
N TYR A 209 70.35 43.91 42.61
CA TYR A 209 71.46 43.28 43.32
C TYR A 209 72.84 43.44 42.62
N SER A 210 72.92 44.14 41.50
CA SER A 210 74.18 44.37 40.75
C SER A 210 74.87 45.72 41.05
N PHE A 211 74.76 46.22 42.28
CA PHE A 211 75.47 47.42 42.75
C PHE A 211 76.64 47.06 43.67
#